data_AF-A0A8T5T8S5-F1
#
_entry.id   AF-A0A8T5T8S5-F1
#
_cell.length_a   1.000
_cell.length_b   1.000
_cell.length_c   1.000
_cell.angle_alpha   90.00
_cell.angle_beta   90.00
_cell.angle_gamma   90.00
#
_symmetry.space_group_name_H-M   'P 1'
#
loop_
_entity.id
_entity.type
_entity.pdbx_description
1 polymer ?
#
loop_
_entity_poly.entity_id
_entity_poly.type
_entity_poly.pdbx_seq_one_letter_code
_entity_poly.pdbx_strand_id
1 'polypeptide(L)'
;MMQSNMEDILSDWEDRINFLSDHIEELESQLQYYQNLVAEKDTLINNLIRENNSLKAQGIVNEQPISIPTEPPQELQYEIAPQATVPPPNLHPPPVVGISPEIDSINAEIDMISSVPIDNVVSFDSGLRKRQCPQCGAQGFAIREVEDKSKLISYLPHRIYAKKRVCIKCRNEF
;
A
#
# COMPACT_ATOMS: atom_id res chain seq x y z
N MET A 1 26.19 48.79 48.69
CA MET A 1 26.23 47.32 48.45
C MET A 1 24.89 46.77 47.96
N MET A 2 23.73 47.07 48.55
CA MET A 2 22.45 46.53 48.06
C MET A 2 22.00 47.05 46.68
N GLN A 3 22.31 48.30 46.32
CA GLN A 3 21.96 48.86 45.00
C GLN A 3 22.70 48.15 43.86
N SER A 4 24.02 47.91 44.01
CA SER A 4 24.82 47.15 43.05
C SER A 4 24.24 45.76 42.78
N ASN A 5 23.83 45.04 43.84
CA ASN A 5 23.25 43.70 43.69
C ASN A 5 21.88 43.72 42.99
N MET A 6 21.14 44.82 43.05
CA MET A 6 19.85 44.96 42.37
C MET A 6 20.04 45.33 40.89
N GLU A 7 21.04 46.15 40.57
CA GLU A 7 21.46 46.46 39.21
C GLU A 7 21.99 45.20 38.49
N ASP A 8 22.78 44.38 39.18
CA ASP A 8 23.28 43.10 38.64
C ASP A 8 22.13 42.14 38.30
N ILE A 9 21.14 42.03 39.20
CA ILE A 9 19.96 41.19 38.96
C ILE A 9 19.15 41.71 37.76
N LEU A 10 18.96 43.02 37.65
CA LEU A 10 18.23 43.61 36.52
C LEU A 10 18.95 43.35 35.19
N SER A 11 20.28 43.46 35.17
CA SER A 11 21.10 43.15 33.99
C SER A 11 20.95 41.68 33.58
N ASP A 12 20.99 40.75 34.52
CA ASP A 12 20.80 39.31 34.24
C ASP A 12 19.42 39.02 33.63
N TRP A 13 18.37 39.70 34.11
CA TRP A 13 17.03 39.56 33.55
C TRP A 13 16.91 40.17 32.15
N GLU A 14 17.54 41.31 31.89
CA GLU A 14 17.60 41.91 30.55
C GLU A 14 18.33 40.99 29.56
N ASP A 15 19.47 40.44 29.94
CA ASP A 15 20.20 39.48 29.11
C ASP A 15 19.36 38.23 28.83
N ARG A 16 18.62 37.74 29.84
CA ARG A 16 17.72 36.60 29.66
C ARG A 16 16.57 36.92 28.71
N ILE A 17 16.01 38.12 28.79
CA ILE A 17 14.94 38.58 27.88
C ILE A 17 15.46 38.66 26.45
N ASN A 18 16.64 39.26 26.25
CA ASN A 18 17.26 39.36 24.93
C ASN A 18 17.54 37.99 24.34
N PHE A 19 18.16 37.09 25.11
CA PHE A 19 18.41 35.70 24.67
C PHE A 19 17.14 34.96 24.27
N LEU A 20 16.08 35.07 25.08
CA LEU A 20 14.81 34.43 24.75
C LEU A 20 14.15 35.05 23.52
N SER A 21 14.30 36.35 23.31
CA SER A 21 13.76 37.05 22.16
C SER A 21 14.46 36.60 20.87
N ASP A 22 15.80 36.56 20.87
CA ASP A 22 16.60 36.05 19.75
C ASP A 22 16.23 34.60 19.40
N HIS A 23 16.02 33.76 20.42
CA HIS A 23 15.65 32.37 20.21
C HIS A 23 14.22 32.21 19.66
N ILE A 24 13.29 33.10 20.05
CA ILE A 24 11.94 33.14 19.47
C ILE A 24 12.04 33.51 17.99
N GLU A 25 12.80 34.55 17.63
CA GLU A 25 12.98 34.96 16.24
C GLU A 25 13.60 33.83 15.39
N GLU A 26 14.58 33.12 15.93
CA GLU A 26 15.17 31.96 15.27
C GLU A 26 14.12 30.87 15.01
N LEU A 27 13.34 30.50 16.03
CA LEU A 27 12.30 29.48 15.90
C LEU A 27 11.20 29.89 14.91
N GLU A 28 10.82 31.18 14.90
CA GLU A 28 9.86 31.72 13.93
C GLU A 28 10.39 31.63 12.49
N SER A 29 11.67 31.93 12.29
CA SER A 29 12.31 31.79 10.97
C SER A 29 12.33 30.32 10.49
N GLN A 30 12.58 29.37 11.40
CA GLN A 30 12.54 27.94 11.08
C GLN A 30 11.11 27.49 10.73
N LEU A 31 10.10 27.96 11.48
CA LEU A 31 8.70 27.66 11.19
C LEU A 31 8.30 28.16 9.80
N GLN A 32 8.66 29.39 9.45
CA GLN A 32 8.39 29.91 8.10
C GLN A 32 9.08 29.09 7.02
N TYR A 33 10.33 28.69 7.23
CA TYR A 33 11.05 27.83 6.31
C TYR A 33 10.31 26.50 6.07
N TYR A 34 9.92 25.80 7.14
CA TYR A 34 9.21 24.53 7.00
C TYR A 34 7.82 24.68 6.39
N GLN A 35 7.09 25.76 6.68
CA GLN A 35 5.81 26.05 6.04
C GLN A 35 5.96 26.22 4.52
N ASN A 36 6.97 26.98 4.08
CA ASN A 36 7.26 27.16 2.66
C ASN A 36 7.65 25.84 1.98
N LEU A 37 8.46 25.02 2.66
CA LEU A 37 8.86 23.71 2.15
C LEU A 37 7.65 22.77 1.99
N VAL A 38 6.74 22.74 2.97
CA VAL A 38 5.50 21.95 2.88
C VAL A 38 4.66 22.40 1.69
N ALA A 39 4.44 23.72 1.54
CA ALA A 39 3.69 24.27 0.41
C ALA A 39 4.32 23.90 -0.95
N GLU A 40 5.65 23.97 -1.07
CA GLU A 40 6.36 23.55 -2.28
C GLU A 40 6.13 22.07 -2.58
N LYS A 41 6.27 21.19 -1.58
CA LYS A 41 6.05 19.75 -1.76
C LYS A 41 4.60 19.42 -2.11
N ASP A 42 3.63 20.14 -1.55
CA ASP A 42 2.21 19.97 -1.91
C ASP A 42 1.95 20.34 -3.37
N THR A 43 2.57 21.42 -3.88
CA THR A 43 2.46 21.76 -5.31
C THR A 43 3.04 20.67 -6.20
N LEU A 44 4.19 20.09 -5.82
CA LEU A 44 4.82 18.99 -6.55
C LEU A 44 3.95 17.73 -6.54
N ILE A 45 3.40 17.35 -5.38
CA ILE A 45 2.48 16.22 -5.26
C ILE A 45 1.27 16.40 -6.17
N ASN A 46 0.64 17.58 -6.15
CA ASN A 46 -0.52 17.87 -6.98
C ASN A 46 -0.20 17.79 -8.48
N ASN A 47 0.98 18.24 -8.90
CA ASN A 47 1.43 18.13 -10.29
C ASN A 47 1.64 16.66 -10.69
N LEU A 48 2.29 15.85 -9.85
CA LEU A 48 2.51 14.42 -10.09
C LEU A 48 1.18 13.64 -10.13
N ILE A 49 0.22 13.96 -9.26
CA ILE A 49 -1.12 13.37 -9.29
C ILE A 49 -1.80 13.66 -10.63
N ARG A 50 -1.73 14.91 -11.10
CA ARG A 50 -2.30 15.32 -12.39
C ARG A 50 -1.67 14.56 -13.56
N GLU A 51 -0.35 14.46 -13.58
CA GLU A 51 0.39 13.72 -14.61
C GLU A 51 0.03 12.23 -14.59
N ASN A 52 0.01 11.60 -13.41
CA ASN A 52 -0.31 10.19 -13.26
C ASN A 52 -1.74 9.88 -13.76
N ASN A 53 -2.70 10.74 -13.44
CA ASN A 53 -4.07 10.63 -13.94
C ASN A 53 -4.14 10.77 -15.48
N SER A 54 -3.35 11.67 -16.07
CA SER A 54 -3.26 11.84 -17.52
C SER A 54 -2.69 10.59 -18.21
N LEU A 55 -1.59 10.05 -17.68
CA LEU A 55 -0.97 8.82 -18.20
C LEU A 55 -1.89 7.62 -18.07
N LYS A 56 -2.60 7.49 -16.94
CA LYS A 56 -3.60 6.43 -16.74
C LYS A 56 -4.72 6.51 -17.77
N ALA A 57 -5.20 7.73 -18.09
CA ALA A 57 -6.19 7.92 -19.14
C ALA A 57 -5.65 7.53 -20.53
N GLN A 58 -4.39 7.85 -20.84
CA GLN A 58 -3.75 7.42 -22.10
C GLN A 58 -3.58 5.90 -22.20
N GLY A 59 -3.26 5.23 -21.09
CA GLY A 59 -3.19 3.76 -21.04
C GLY A 59 -4.51 3.09 -21.39
N ILE A 60 -5.63 3.61 -20.86
CA ILE A 60 -6.98 3.09 -21.14
C ILE A 60 -7.35 3.25 -22.62
N VAL A 61 -6.92 4.33 -23.29
CA VAL A 61 -7.19 4.54 -24.72
C VAL A 61 -6.47 3.52 -25.60
N ASN A 62 -5.26 3.07 -25.21
CA ASN A 62 -4.48 2.11 -25.98
C ASN A 62 -4.90 0.64 -25.77
N GLU A 63 -5.72 0.34 -24.76
CA GLU A 63 -6.23 -1.01 -24.46
C GLU A 63 -7.68 -1.24 -24.96
N GLN A 64 -8.28 -0.32 -25.72
CA GLN A 64 -9.55 -0.63 -26.37
C GLN A 64 -9.36 -1.75 -27.41
N PRO A 65 -10.14 -2.85 -27.35
CA PRO A 65 -10.05 -3.91 -28.33
C PRO A 65 -10.42 -3.35 -29.70
N ILE A 66 -9.53 -3.50 -30.67
CA ILE A 66 -9.83 -3.38 -32.09
C ILE A 66 -10.96 -4.37 -32.36
N SER A 67 -12.18 -3.88 -32.53
CA SER A 67 -13.34 -4.67 -32.90
C SER A 67 -13.13 -5.19 -34.32
N ILE A 68 -12.62 -6.41 -34.42
CA ILE A 68 -12.60 -7.20 -35.66
C ILE A 68 -14.07 -7.57 -35.97
N PRO A 69 -14.66 -7.16 -37.10
CA PRO A 69 -15.98 -7.63 -37.50
C PRO A 69 -15.89 -9.12 -37.89
N THR A 70 -16.46 -9.99 -37.06
CA THR A 70 -16.57 -11.43 -37.34
C THR A 70 -17.76 -11.65 -38.27
N GLU A 71 -17.52 -11.71 -39.58
CA GLU A 71 -18.48 -12.25 -40.54
C GLU A 71 -18.15 -13.74 -40.76
N PRO A 72 -19.10 -14.70 -40.57
CA PRO A 72 -18.82 -16.12 -40.72
C PRO A 72 -18.75 -16.53 -42.20
N PRO A 73 -17.84 -17.42 -42.61
CA PRO A 73 -17.81 -17.95 -43.97
C PRO A 73 -19.04 -18.84 -44.22
N GLN A 74 -19.70 -18.61 -45.36
CA GLN A 74 -20.78 -19.47 -45.85
C GLN A 74 -20.21 -20.85 -46.25
N GLU A 75 -20.56 -21.90 -45.50
CA GLU A 75 -20.37 -23.28 -45.94
C GLU A 75 -21.45 -23.65 -46.97
N LEU A 76 -21.04 -23.75 -48.23
CA LEU A 76 -21.75 -24.43 -49.31
C LEU A 76 -21.18 -25.85 -49.44
N GLN A 77 -21.95 -26.90 -49.11
CA GLN A 77 -21.94 -28.18 -49.86
C GLN A 77 -23.01 -29.21 -49.42
N TYR A 78 -24.09 -29.22 -50.22
CA TYR A 78 -24.91 -30.33 -50.75
C TYR A 78 -25.32 -31.57 -49.93
N GLU A 79 -26.66 -31.71 -49.80
CA GLU A 79 -27.44 -32.93 -49.52
C GLU A 79 -27.27 -34.03 -50.59
N ILE A 80 -27.12 -35.29 -50.16
CA ILE A 80 -27.70 -36.48 -50.84
C ILE A 80 -28.05 -37.56 -49.79
N ALA A 81 -29.30 -38.04 -49.81
CA ALA A 81 -29.80 -39.29 -49.21
C ALA A 81 -30.63 -40.04 -50.30
N PRO A 82 -31.24 -41.25 -50.13
CA PRO A 82 -31.26 -42.25 -49.03
C PRO A 82 -31.22 -43.76 -49.51
N GLN A 83 -31.49 -44.70 -48.58
CA GLN A 83 -31.92 -46.14 -48.71
C GLN A 83 -30.86 -47.26 -48.52
N ALA A 84 -31.10 -48.45 -47.94
CA ALA A 84 -32.06 -49.02 -46.96
C ALA A 84 -31.71 -50.52 -46.68
N THR A 85 -32.11 -51.08 -45.51
CA THR A 85 -32.40 -52.52 -45.17
C THR A 85 -31.22 -53.54 -45.02
N VAL A 86 -31.08 -54.48 -44.04
CA VAL A 86 -31.98 -55.30 -43.16
C VAL A 86 -31.21 -55.82 -41.88
N PRO A 87 -31.87 -56.23 -40.74
CA PRO A 87 -31.28 -56.55 -39.41
C PRO A 87 -31.39 -58.06 -38.94
N PRO A 88 -31.46 -58.45 -37.62
CA PRO A 88 -30.41 -59.10 -36.77
C PRO A 88 -30.79 -60.54 -36.24
N PRO A 89 -30.10 -61.14 -35.22
CA PRO A 89 -30.65 -61.09 -33.85
C PRO A 89 -29.68 -61.20 -32.62
N ASN A 90 -30.06 -60.46 -31.56
CA ASN A 90 -30.03 -60.76 -30.10
C ASN A 90 -28.68 -61.08 -29.38
N LEU A 91 -28.37 -60.47 -28.22
CA LEU A 91 -29.20 -60.37 -27.00
C LEU A 91 -29.00 -59.06 -26.21
N HIS A 92 -30.14 -58.57 -25.69
CA HIS A 92 -30.45 -57.44 -24.79
C HIS A 92 -30.17 -57.75 -23.27
N PRO A 93 -30.46 -56.90 -22.24
CA PRO A 93 -30.26 -55.44 -22.04
C PRO A 93 -30.05 -54.99 -20.53
N PRO A 94 -30.53 -53.83 -19.98
CA PRO A 94 -29.80 -52.94 -19.04
C PRO A 94 -30.57 -52.74 -17.67
N PRO A 95 -30.42 -51.66 -16.83
CA PRO A 95 -30.86 -50.26 -17.08
C PRO A 95 -29.90 -49.16 -16.47
N VAL A 96 -29.73 -47.95 -17.07
CA VAL A 96 -30.45 -46.65 -16.90
C VAL A 96 -30.44 -46.02 -15.50
N VAL A 97 -30.15 -44.70 -15.48
CA VAL A 97 -30.55 -43.56 -14.59
C VAL A 97 -29.28 -42.74 -14.29
N GLY A 98 -29.08 -41.46 -14.66
CA GLY A 98 -30.00 -40.32 -14.76
C GLY A 98 -29.86 -39.44 -13.51
N ILE A 99 -29.62 -38.13 -13.68
CA ILE A 99 -29.73 -37.00 -12.71
C ILE A 99 -28.39 -36.38 -12.23
N SER A 100 -28.31 -35.06 -12.41
CA SER A 100 -27.39 -34.04 -11.88
C SER A 100 -28.17 -33.21 -10.82
N PRO A 101 -27.63 -32.18 -10.15
CA PRO A 101 -26.47 -32.03 -9.26
C PRO A 101 -26.91 -31.82 -7.78
N GLU A 102 -26.02 -31.95 -6.79
CA GLU A 102 -26.29 -31.44 -5.42
C GLU A 102 -25.09 -30.68 -4.84
N ILE A 103 -25.40 -29.42 -4.49
CA ILE A 103 -24.61 -28.47 -3.74
C ILE A 103 -24.97 -28.70 -2.27
N ASP A 104 -23.99 -29.05 -1.44
CA ASP A 104 -24.15 -28.99 0.01
C ASP A 104 -23.37 -27.80 0.58
N SER A 105 -24.15 -26.80 0.99
CA SER A 105 -23.78 -25.71 1.88
C SER A 105 -24.06 -26.12 3.32
N ILE A 106 -23.13 -25.93 4.25
CA ILE A 106 -23.38 -25.53 5.67
C ILE A 106 -22.16 -24.66 6.05
N ASN A 107 -22.24 -23.33 5.98
CA ASN A 107 -22.72 -22.38 6.99
C ASN A 107 -22.13 -22.57 8.41
N ALA A 108 -21.24 -21.65 8.78
CA ALA A 108 -21.22 -21.06 10.12
C ALA A 108 -21.08 -19.55 9.97
N GLU A 109 -22.16 -18.86 10.32
CA GLU A 109 -22.38 -17.42 10.32
C GLU A 109 -21.50 -16.71 11.34
N ILE A 110 -21.19 -15.44 11.08
CA ILE A 110 -21.66 -14.29 11.88
C ILE A 110 -21.40 -13.02 11.04
N ASP A 111 -22.50 -12.47 10.52
CA ASP A 111 -22.98 -11.08 10.67
C ASP A 111 -21.94 -9.97 10.95
N MET A 112 -22.07 -8.73 10.45
CA MET A 112 -22.99 -8.06 9.54
C MET A 112 -22.36 -6.68 9.23
N ILE A 113 -22.30 -6.35 7.94
CA ILE A 113 -22.60 -5.07 7.27
C ILE A 113 -22.01 -3.72 7.77
N SER A 114 -21.46 -3.01 6.77
CA SER A 114 -21.40 -1.55 6.58
C SER A 114 -20.48 -0.72 7.46
N SER A 115 -19.39 -0.23 6.84
CA SER A 115 -19.32 1.17 6.36
C SER A 115 -17.98 1.36 5.64
N VAL A 116 -18.02 1.82 4.39
CA VAL A 116 -16.83 2.39 3.73
C VAL A 116 -16.62 3.78 4.34
N PRO A 117 -15.41 4.12 4.80
CA PRO A 117 -14.65 5.11 4.03
C PRO A 117 -13.17 4.76 3.87
N ILE A 118 -12.66 5.30 2.78
CA ILE A 118 -11.26 5.39 2.36
C ILE A 118 -10.39 5.85 3.53
N ASP A 119 -9.35 5.08 3.86
CA ASP A 119 -8.19 5.57 4.60
C ASP A 119 -6.96 4.69 4.31
N ASN A 120 -6.23 5.06 3.25
CA ASN A 120 -4.81 4.71 3.13
C ASN A 120 -4.03 5.60 4.11
N VAL A 121 -4.31 5.44 5.40
CA VAL A 121 -3.43 5.93 6.45
C VAL A 121 -2.30 4.92 6.54
N VAL A 122 -1.10 5.39 6.21
CA VAL A 122 0.15 4.75 6.58
C VAL A 122 0.00 4.28 8.02
N SER A 123 -0.14 2.97 8.23
CA SER A 123 -0.06 2.38 9.55
C SER A 123 1.33 2.68 10.11
N PHE A 124 1.44 3.80 10.81
CA PHE A 124 2.30 3.88 11.98
C PHE A 124 1.73 2.84 12.94
N ASP A 125 2.23 1.61 12.80
CA ASP A 125 2.14 0.59 13.83
C ASP A 125 2.95 1.08 15.03
N SER A 126 2.37 2.04 15.74
CA SER A 126 2.62 2.40 17.13
C SER A 126 1.94 1.38 18.04
N GLY A 127 1.86 0.12 17.61
CA GLY A 127 1.58 -1.01 18.48
C GLY A 127 2.75 -1.16 19.45
N LEU A 128 2.48 -0.89 20.73
CA LEU A 128 3.34 -1.07 21.90
C LEU A 128 3.81 -2.53 22.14
N ARG A 129 4.14 -3.30 21.11
CA ARG A 129 4.97 -4.50 21.26
C ARG A 129 6.40 -4.01 21.45
N LYS A 130 6.86 -3.99 22.71
CA LYS A 130 8.22 -3.57 23.11
C LYS A 130 9.24 -4.23 22.17
N ARG A 131 9.83 -3.43 21.26
CA ARG A 131 10.89 -3.87 20.36
C ARG A 131 12.09 -4.29 21.22
N GLN A 132 12.31 -5.59 21.40
CA GLN A 132 13.39 -6.15 22.23
C GLN A 132 14.38 -6.92 21.37
N CYS A 133 15.68 -6.69 21.58
CA CYS A 133 16.74 -7.45 20.93
C CYS A 133 16.73 -8.89 21.46
N PRO A 134 16.65 -9.91 20.59
CA PRO A 134 16.69 -11.31 21.02
C PRO A 134 18.06 -11.71 21.61
N GLN A 135 19.13 -11.02 21.25
CA GLN A 135 20.50 -11.37 21.67
C GLN A 135 20.92 -10.72 22.99
N CYS A 136 20.57 -9.46 23.23
CA CYS A 136 21.04 -8.73 24.43
C CYS A 136 19.91 -8.12 25.29
N GLY A 137 18.66 -8.36 24.90
CA GLY A 137 17.49 -7.86 25.63
C GLY A 137 17.29 -6.35 25.61
N ALA A 138 18.10 -5.59 24.86
CA ALA A 138 17.92 -4.14 24.73
C ALA A 138 16.56 -3.79 24.12
N GLN A 139 15.90 -2.74 24.62
CA GLN A 139 14.53 -2.40 24.22
C GLN A 139 14.40 -0.97 23.69
N GLY A 140 13.30 -0.71 22.97
CA GLY A 140 12.89 0.63 22.55
C GLY A 140 13.89 1.26 21.59
N PHE A 141 14.44 2.42 21.96
CA PHE A 141 15.38 3.21 21.15
C PHE A 141 16.68 2.47 20.79
N ALA A 142 17.00 1.38 21.49
CA ALA A 142 18.15 0.55 21.15
C ALA A 142 17.95 -0.31 19.88
N ILE A 143 16.74 -0.34 19.31
CA ILE A 143 16.40 -1.09 18.09
C ILE A 143 16.08 -0.10 16.97
N ARG A 144 16.87 -0.11 15.90
CA ARG A 144 16.67 0.71 14.70
C ARG A 144 16.17 -0.16 13.54
N GLU A 145 15.28 0.38 12.72
CA GLU A 145 14.91 -0.24 11.45
C GLU A 145 15.82 0.28 10.34
N VAL A 146 16.31 -0.64 9.51
CA VAL A 146 17.21 -0.37 8.38
C VAL A 146 16.81 -1.25 7.20
N GLU A 147 17.11 -0.80 6.00
CA GLU A 147 16.84 -1.53 4.77
C GLU A 147 17.77 -2.75 4.64
N ASP A 148 17.18 -3.89 4.35
CA ASP A 148 17.87 -5.13 3.99
C ASP A 148 18.08 -5.17 2.47
N LYS A 149 19.23 -4.65 2.03
CA LYS A 149 19.61 -4.61 0.61
C LYS A 149 19.73 -5.99 -0.04
N SER A 150 19.70 -7.09 0.73
CA SER A 150 19.67 -8.45 0.20
C SER A 150 18.28 -8.90 -0.24
N LYS A 151 17.22 -8.26 0.26
CA LYS A 151 15.82 -8.61 0.00
C LYS A 151 15.12 -7.45 -0.69
N LEU A 152 15.09 -7.50 -2.01
CA LEU A 152 14.35 -6.54 -2.81
C LEU A 152 12.87 -6.93 -2.89
N ILE A 153 11.98 -5.98 -2.61
CA ILE A 153 10.53 -6.14 -2.73
C ILE A 153 10.06 -5.70 -4.12
N SER A 154 10.53 -4.56 -4.63
CA SER A 154 10.10 -4.02 -5.93
C SER A 154 11.17 -3.12 -6.56
N TYR A 155 11.14 -2.97 -7.88
CA TYR A 155 12.02 -2.08 -8.66
C TYR A 155 11.37 -0.75 -9.07
N LEU A 156 10.05 -0.57 -8.92
CA LEU A 156 9.30 0.56 -9.49
C LEU A 156 8.49 1.33 -8.44
N PRO A 157 8.48 2.68 -8.49
CA PRO A 157 9.32 3.57 -9.32
C PRO A 157 10.80 3.60 -8.88
N HIS A 158 11.12 3.13 -7.68
CA HIS A 158 12.47 2.99 -7.15
C HIS A 158 12.65 1.62 -6.49
N ARG A 159 13.91 1.22 -6.23
CA ARG A 159 14.21 -0.03 -5.52
C ARG A 159 13.73 0.06 -4.08
N ILE A 160 12.74 -0.75 -3.73
CA ILE A 160 12.20 -0.90 -2.38
C ILE A 160 12.77 -2.19 -1.80
N TYR A 161 13.48 -2.08 -0.68
CA TYR A 161 14.03 -3.22 0.04
C TYR A 161 13.16 -3.55 1.27
N ALA A 162 13.23 -4.80 1.73
CA ALA A 162 12.63 -5.19 2.99
C ALA A 162 13.29 -4.43 4.15
N LYS A 163 12.56 -4.25 5.25
CA LYS A 163 13.11 -3.68 6.48
C LYS A 163 13.54 -4.81 7.41
N LYS A 164 14.69 -4.62 8.06
CA LYS A 164 15.19 -5.45 9.17
C LYS A 164 15.44 -4.59 10.39
N ARG A 165 15.44 -5.19 11.57
CA ARG A 165 15.73 -4.51 12.85
C ARG A 165 17.16 -4.79 13.24
N VAL A 166 17.86 -3.75 13.69
CA VAL A 166 19.25 -3.84 14.15
C VAL A 166 19.35 -3.29 15.55
N CYS A 167 19.92 -4.08 16.46
CA CYS A 167 20.22 -3.62 17.79
C CYS A 167 21.49 -2.77 17.79
N ILE A 168 21.40 -1.53 18.26
CA ILE A 168 22.54 -0.61 18.33
C ILE A 168 23.59 -1.10 19.35
N LYS A 169 23.16 -1.82 20.40
CA LYS A 169 24.07 -2.32 21.44
C LYS A 169 24.94 -3.49 20.99
N CYS A 170 24.32 -4.54 20.42
CA CYS A 170 25.03 -5.78 20.07
C CYS A 170 25.20 -5.99 18.56
N ARG A 171 24.70 -5.07 17.73
CA ARG A 171 24.72 -5.13 16.26
C ARG A 171 23.99 -6.34 15.64
N ASN A 172 23.21 -7.07 16.43
CA ASN A 172 22.41 -8.17 15.90
C ASN A 172 21.30 -7.65 14.98
N GLU A 173 21.14 -8.32 13.85
CA GLU A 173 20.10 -8.06 12.86
C GLU A 173 19.01 -9.15 12.96
N PHE A 174 17.74 -8.76 12.94
CA PHE A 174 16.60 -9.67 13.08
C PHE A 174 15.30 -9.08 12.53
#